data_AF-A0A7D9LBF6-F1
#
_entry.id   AF-A0A7D9LBF6-F1
#
_cell.length_a   1.000
_cell.length_b   1.000
_cell.length_c   1.000
_cell.angle_alpha   90.00
_cell.angle_beta   90.00
_cell.angle_gamma   90.00
#
_symmetry.space_group_name_H-M   'P 1'
#
loop_
_entity.id
_entity.type
_entity.pdbx_description
1 polymer ?
#
loop_
_entity_poly.entity_id
_entity_poly.type
_entity_poly.pdbx_seq_one_letter_code
_entity_poly.pdbx_strand_id
1 'polypeptide(L)'
;FSTVDVNLARFNLFSIGQYSESTMPCTKDVLLIHTKRASYQAYLWRNALQATLSPPPISEFGWEINNGNVRVKWMTMPAAPDGILENVNCGCKSGCSTRR
;
A
#
# COMPACT_ATOMS: atom_id res chain seq x y z
N PHE A 1 -2.29 12.58 15.41
CA PHE A 1 -1.83 12.93 14.06
C PHE A 1 -3.05 13.30 13.22
N SER A 2 -3.24 14.58 12.91
CA SER A 2 -4.36 15.01 12.06
C SER A 2 -4.02 14.73 10.60
N THR A 3 -4.65 13.70 10.03
CA THR A 3 -4.59 13.38 8.60
C THR A 3 -5.49 14.36 7.86
N VAL A 4 -5.02 15.59 7.63
CA VAL A 4 -5.58 16.41 6.55
C VAL A 4 -5.46 15.54 5.29
N ASP A 5 -6.59 15.04 4.79
CA ASP A 5 -6.73 13.74 4.13
C ASP A 5 -5.63 13.46 3.08
N VAL A 6 -4.76 12.47 3.33
CA VAL A 6 -3.65 12.12 2.42
C VAL A 6 -4.17 11.80 1.01
N ASN A 7 -5.38 11.24 0.91
CA ASN A 7 -6.01 11.00 -0.38
C ASN A 7 -6.42 12.32 -1.07
N LEU A 8 -6.88 13.32 -0.30
CA LEU A 8 -7.19 14.65 -0.83
C LEU A 8 -5.91 15.36 -1.32
N ALA A 9 -4.83 15.29 -0.55
CA ALA A 9 -3.54 15.83 -0.99
C ALA A 9 -3.06 15.15 -2.29
N ARG A 10 -3.15 13.82 -2.34
CA ARG A 10 -2.83 13.04 -3.55
C ARG A 10 -3.73 13.41 -4.72
N PHE A 11 -5.03 13.56 -4.50
CA PHE A 11 -6.00 13.98 -5.52
C PHE A 11 -5.71 15.39 -6.07
N ASN A 12 -5.37 16.34 -5.19
CA ASN A 12 -5.00 17.69 -5.61
C ASN A 12 -3.73 17.67 -6.47
N LEU A 13 -2.71 16.91 -6.07
CA LEU A 13 -1.47 16.75 -6.85
C LEU A 13 -1.75 16.10 -8.21
N PHE A 14 -2.58 15.06 -8.24
CA PHE A 14 -3.01 14.41 -9.48
C PHE A 14 -3.73 15.40 -10.40
N SER A 15 -4.62 16.23 -9.85
CA SER A 15 -5.41 17.20 -10.61
C SER A 15 -4.57 18.32 -11.24
N ILE A 16 -3.39 18.62 -10.69
CA ILE A 16 -2.45 19.58 -11.27
C ILE A 16 -1.79 19.01 -12.55
N GLY A 17 -1.74 17.68 -12.71
CA GLY A 17 -1.24 17.01 -13.91
C GLY A 17 0.28 17.08 -14.13
N GLN A 18 1.03 17.59 -13.15
CA GLN A 18 2.50 17.75 -13.23
C GLN A 18 3.28 16.62 -12.54
N TYR A 19 2.59 15.71 -11.84
CA TYR A 19 3.22 14.66 -11.04
C TYR A 19 2.96 13.29 -11.66
N SER A 20 4.03 12.49 -11.76
CA SER A 20 3.91 11.07 -12.12
C SER A 20 3.48 10.23 -10.92
N GLU A 21 2.91 9.05 -11.17
CA GLU A 21 2.57 8.07 -10.14
C GLU A 21 3.70 7.79 -9.14
N SER A 22 4.93 7.65 -9.62
CA SER A 22 6.11 7.38 -8.79
C SER A 22 6.50 8.52 -7.85
N THR A 23 6.09 9.75 -8.18
CA THR A 23 6.39 10.97 -7.41
C THR A 23 5.24 11.40 -6.50
N MET A 24 4.07 10.79 -6.65
CA MET A 24 2.91 11.12 -5.82
C MET A 24 3.02 10.47 -4.44
N PRO A 25 2.46 11.11 -3.40
CA PRO A 25 2.40 10.51 -2.06
C PRO A 25 1.58 9.22 -2.09
N CYS A 26 1.90 8.27 -1.22
CA CYS A 26 1.12 7.03 -1.09
C CYS A 26 -0.34 7.32 -0.71
N THR A 27 -1.24 6.36 -0.94
CA THR A 27 -2.62 6.47 -0.46
C THR A 27 -2.69 6.32 1.06
N LYS A 28 -3.79 6.77 1.66
CA LYS A 28 -4.06 6.60 3.09
C LYS A 28 -3.98 5.13 3.54
N ASP A 29 -4.45 4.21 2.70
CA ASP A 29 -4.42 2.76 2.97
C ASP A 29 -2.98 2.24 3.10
N VAL A 30 -2.13 2.55 2.11
CA VAL A 30 -0.71 2.19 2.12
C VAL A 30 0.01 2.81 3.32
N LEU A 31 -0.26 4.10 3.60
CA LEU A 31 0.34 4.79 4.75
C LEU A 31 -0.01 4.09 6.08
N LEU A 32 -1.27 3.72 6.27
CA LEU A 32 -1.73 3.06 7.49
C LEU A 32 -1.05 1.70 7.68
N ILE A 33 -0.99 0.89 6.62
CA ILE A 33 -0.37 -0.44 6.66
C ILE A 33 1.14 -0.34 6.88
N HIS A 34 1.81 0.62 6.23
CA HIS A 34 3.23 0.88 6.46
C HIS A 34 3.51 1.31 7.91
N THR A 35 2.68 2.21 8.45
CA THR A 35 2.79 2.66 9.84
C THR A 35 2.65 1.48 10.81
N LYS A 36 1.67 0.60 10.58
CA LYS A 36 1.50 -0.61 11.39
C LYS A 36 2.74 -1.50 11.36
N ARG A 37 3.34 -1.76 10.20
CA ARG A 37 4.58 -2.54 10.09
C ARG A 37 5.72 -1.91 10.88
N ALA A 38 5.94 -0.61 10.68
CA ALA A 38 7.00 0.12 11.36
C ALA A 38 6.81 0.08 12.89
N SER A 39 5.58 0.25 13.38
CA SER A 39 5.25 0.12 14.81
C SER A 39 5.55 -1.28 15.34
N TYR A 40 5.21 -2.33 14.58
CA TYR A 40 5.51 -3.71 14.97
C TYR A 40 7.01 -3.99 15.03
N GLN A 41 7.76 -3.56 14.02
CA GLN A 41 9.22 -3.69 14.01
C GLN A 41 9.86 -2.93 15.18
N ALA A 42 9.41 -1.71 15.46
CA ALA A 42 9.86 -0.95 16.61
C ALA A 42 9.53 -1.64 17.95
N TYR A 43 8.36 -2.27 18.07
CA TYR A 43 7.99 -3.07 19.24
C TYR A 43 8.94 -4.25 19.44
N LEU A 44 9.26 -5.00 18.38
CA LEU A 44 10.21 -6.10 18.46
C LEU A 44 11.60 -5.60 18.90
N TRP A 45 12.11 -4.55 18.27
CA TRP A 45 13.42 -3.99 18.58
C TRP A 45 13.52 -3.44 20.00
N ARG A 46 12.47 -2.76 20.48
CA ARG A 46 12.40 -2.27 21.85
C ARG A 46 12.50 -3.41 22.88
N ASN A 47 12.01 -4.59 22.54
CA ASN A 47 11.97 -5.74 23.42
C ASN A 47 13.03 -6.81 23.07
N ALA A 48 14.06 -6.47 22.28
CA ALA A 48 15.03 -7.45 21.77
C ALA A 48 15.82 -8.21 22.85
N LEU A 49 15.91 -7.67 24.07
CA LEU A 49 16.60 -8.30 25.21
C LEU A 49 15.68 -9.18 26.07
N GLN A 50 14.37 -9.21 25.79
CA GLN A 50 13.46 -10.10 26.50
C GLN A 50 13.64 -11.53 25.98
N ALA A 51 13.89 -12.47 26.89
CA ALA A 51 14.09 -13.88 26.53
C ALA A 51 12.87 -14.51 25.85
N THR A 52 11.66 -14.07 26.23
CA THR A 52 10.40 -14.53 25.64
C THR A 52 9.53 -13.32 25.31
N LEU A 53 9.09 -13.22 24.06
CA LEU A 53 8.16 -12.21 23.59
C LEU A 53 6.88 -12.90 23.08
N SER A 54 5.73 -12.32 23.39
CA SER A 54 4.43 -12.73 22.81
C SER A 54 3.87 -11.58 21.99
N PRO A 55 4.41 -11.33 20.79
CA PRO A 55 3.95 -10.23 19.95
C PRO A 55 2.57 -10.55 19.35
N PRO A 56 1.77 -9.54 19.00
CA PRO A 56 0.51 -9.79 18.31
C PRO A 56 0.74 -10.42 16.92
N PRO A 57 -0.30 -10.98 16.29
CA PRO A 57 -0.20 -11.59 14.97
C PRO A 57 0.31 -10.60 13.92
N ILE A 58 1.34 -10.98 13.16
CA ILE A 58 1.93 -10.12 12.11
C ILE A 58 0.92 -9.71 11.03
N SER A 59 -0.12 -10.53 10.81
CA SER A 59 -1.20 -10.30 9.84
C SER A 59 -2.00 -9.03 10.13
N GLU A 60 -2.09 -8.62 11.39
CA GLU A 60 -2.75 -7.38 11.80
C GLU A 60 -1.87 -6.14 11.60
N PHE A 61 -0.57 -6.36 11.41
CA PHE A 61 0.47 -5.33 11.35
C PHE A 61 1.11 -5.18 9.97
N GLY A 62 0.35 -5.47 8.90
CA GLY A 62 0.78 -5.17 7.54
C GLY A 62 1.72 -6.21 6.92
N TRP A 63 1.73 -7.43 7.47
CA TRP A 63 2.33 -8.60 6.86
C TRP A 63 1.24 -9.58 6.39
N GLU A 64 1.60 -10.50 5.52
CA GLU A 64 0.76 -11.62 5.09
C GLU A 64 1.58 -12.91 5.09
N ILE A 65 0.92 -14.04 5.37
CA ILE A 65 1.54 -15.36 5.37
C ILE A 65 0.93 -16.13 4.20
N ASN A 66 1.73 -16.37 3.17
CA ASN A 66 1.34 -17.09 1.98
C ASN A 66 2.19 -18.36 1.86
N ASN A 67 1.57 -19.52 2.02
CA ASN A 67 2.24 -20.83 1.96
C ASN A 67 3.48 -20.90 2.88
N GLY A 68 3.33 -20.43 4.12
CA GLY A 68 4.43 -20.39 5.10
C GLY A 68 5.46 -19.29 4.89
N ASN A 69 5.38 -18.52 3.80
CA ASN A 69 6.27 -17.39 3.55
C ASN A 69 5.66 -16.08 4.06
N VAL A 70 6.44 -15.32 4.81
CA VAL A 70 6.06 -13.98 5.26
C VAL A 70 6.36 -12.99 4.14
N ARG A 71 5.36 -12.19 3.75
CA ARG A 71 5.49 -11.11 2.77
C ARG A 71 4.90 -9.82 3.30
N VAL A 72 5.36 -8.72 2.73
CA VAL A 72 4.78 -7.40 3.02
C VAL A 72 3.39 -7.33 2.40
N LYS A 73 2.39 -7.03 3.22
CA LYS A 73 1.08 -6.61 2.72
C LYS A 73 1.18 -5.14 2.35
N TRP A 74 1.14 -4.81 1.05
CA TRP A 74 1.36 -3.43 0.59
C TRP A 74 0.12 -2.55 0.74
N MET A 75 -1.06 -3.10 0.46
CA MET A 75 -2.35 -2.43 0.49
C MET A 75 -3.46 -3.42 0.85
N THR A 76 -4.62 -2.92 1.28
CA THR A 76 -5.83 -3.71 1.51
C THR A 76 -6.90 -3.44 0.46
N MET A 77 -6.87 -2.25 -0.14
CA MET A 77 -7.78 -1.87 -1.21
C MET A 77 -7.18 -2.26 -2.57
N PRO A 78 -8.02 -2.50 -3.60
CA PRO A 78 -7.54 -2.63 -4.98
C PRO A 78 -6.94 -1.31 -5.47
N ALA A 79 -6.03 -1.38 -6.44
CA ALA A 79 -5.34 -0.20 -6.98
C ALA A 79 -6.28 0.79 -7.66
N ALA A 80 -7.36 0.29 -8.26
CA ALA A 80 -8.45 1.06 -8.82
C ALA A 80 -9.76 0.24 -8.75
N PRO A 81 -10.93 0.89 -8.78
CA PRO A 81 -12.22 0.22 -8.96
C PRO A 81 -12.26 -0.59 -10.27
N ASP A 82 -12.94 -1.73 -10.26
CA ASP A 82 -13.02 -2.64 -11.42
C ASP A 82 -13.55 -1.95 -12.68
N GLY A 83 -14.59 -1.12 -12.54
CA GLY A 83 -15.16 -0.37 -13.68
C GLY A 83 -14.21 0.68 -14.29
N ILE A 84 -13.18 1.15 -13.56
CA ILE A 84 -12.12 2.00 -14.15
C ILE A 84 -11.12 1.12 -14.89
N LEU A 85 -10.74 -0.02 -14.30
CA LEU A 85 -9.79 -0.96 -14.87
C LEU A 85 -10.27 -1.56 -16.20
N GLU A 86 -11.58 -1.75 -16.36
CA GLU A 86 -12.21 -2.21 -17.61
C GLU A 86 -12.13 -1.19 -18.75
N ASN A 87 -12.02 0.10 -18.43
CA ASN A 87 -11.98 1.19 -19.40
C ASN A 87 -10.54 1.65 -19.74
N VAL A 88 -9.53 0.94 -19.25
CA VAL A 88 -8.12 1.21 -19.57
C VAL A 88 -7.80 0.67 -20.95
N ASN A 89 -7.84 1.54 -21.94
CA ASN A 89 -7.48 1.20 -23.31
C ASN A 89 -5.97 1.36 -23.50
N CYS A 90 -5.31 0.41 -24.16
CA CYS A 90 -3.98 0.69 -24.71
C CYS A 90 -4.10 1.89 -25.67
N GLY A 91 -3.14 2.82 -25.65
CA GLY A 91 -3.00 3.86 -26.69
C GLY A 91 -2.68 3.33 -28.09
N CYS A 92 -2.70 2.01 -28.27
CA CYS A 92 -2.49 1.29 -29.52
C CYS A 92 -3.60 1.62 -30.51
N LYS A 93 -3.24 1.99 -31.75
CA LYS A 93 -4.22 2.33 -32.81
C LYS A 93 -4.71 1.11 -33.60
N SER A 94 -4.02 -0.03 -33.55
CA SER A 94 -4.47 -1.33 -34.05
C SER A 94 -3.53 -2.46 -33.55
N GLY A 95 -3.99 -3.72 -33.58
CA GLY A 95 -3.15 -4.90 -33.31
C GLY A 95 -2.76 -5.16 -31.85
N CYS A 96 -3.49 -4.59 -30.88
CA CYS A 96 -3.14 -4.71 -29.47
C CYS A 96 -3.50 -6.08 -28.90
N SER A 97 -2.49 -6.92 -28.64
CA SER A 97 -2.61 -8.23 -27.99
C SER A 97 -2.21 -8.17 -26.51
N THR A 98 -2.48 -7.08 -25.81
CA THR A 98 -2.19 -7.03 -24.37
C THR A 98 -3.19 -7.92 -23.64
N ARG A 99 -2.83 -9.20 -23.48
CA ARG A 99 -3.29 -10.00 -22.34
C ARG A 99 -2.66 -9.35 -21.11
N ARG A 100 -3.49 -9.01 -20.13
CA ARG A 100 -2.99 -8.76 -18.76
C ARG A 100 -2.13 -9.94 -18.31
#